data_AF-A0A920KMI5-F1
#
_entry.id   AF-A0A920KMI5-F1
#
_cell.length_a   1.000
_cell.length_b   1.000
_cell.length_c   1.000
_cell.angle_alpha   90.00
_cell.angle_beta   90.00
_cell.angle_gamma   90.00
#
_symmetry.space_group_name_H-M   'P 1'
#
loop_
_entity.id
_entity.type
_entity.pdbx_description
1 polymer ?
#
loop_
_entity_poly.entity_id
_entity_poly.type
_entity_poly.pdbx_seq_one_letter_code
_entity_poly.pdbx_strand_id
1 'polypeptide(L)'
;MPKELCELLNKYPRDTWTKDTLNGNWVGFWLGRHSVFREICNSLKHIINQLLDGSISHQNFMKQYIHLMNMMLHNLDSHHAVEDNYIFPKFHQKSEKFRYGLELLENDHHLIHQSIDTLTSEGNKIIRTFNEKKDIDHKLLIGSYSKVNDDFDKLLIAHLHDEEDLLIPLVSEYGEEYFGLGH
;
A
#
# COMPACT_ATOMS: atom_id res chain seq x y z
N MET A 1 20.04 6.04 1.35
CA MET A 1 19.85 4.94 2.32
C MET A 1 21.07 4.87 3.25
N PRO A 2 20.90 4.70 4.57
CA PRO A 2 22.01 4.58 5.53
C PRO A 2 22.91 3.37 5.24
N LYS A 3 24.21 3.47 5.54
CA LYS A 3 25.21 2.45 5.19
C LYS A 3 24.89 1.10 5.83
N GLU A 4 24.51 1.10 7.10
CA GLU A 4 24.17 -0.09 7.88
C GLU A 4 22.94 -0.81 7.32
N LEU A 5 21.95 -0.06 6.82
CA LEU A 5 20.79 -0.64 6.15
C LEU A 5 21.18 -1.29 4.83
N CYS A 6 22.09 -0.66 4.06
CA CYS A 6 22.64 -1.29 2.86
C CYS A 6 23.44 -2.56 3.18
N GLU A 7 24.20 -2.59 4.28
CA GLU A 7 24.91 -3.78 4.74
C GLU A 7 23.93 -4.92 5.10
N LEU A 8 22.84 -4.62 5.80
CA LEU A 8 21.78 -5.57 6.11
C LEU A 8 21.07 -6.09 4.86
N LEU A 9 20.71 -5.21 3.92
CA LEU A 9 20.06 -5.61 2.66
C LEU A 9 20.98 -6.46 1.77
N ASN A 10 22.29 -6.23 1.81
CA ASN A 10 23.26 -7.10 1.13
C ASN A 10 23.36 -8.48 1.79
N LYS A 11 23.20 -8.55 3.12
CA LYS A 11 23.20 -9.80 3.89
C LYS A 11 21.89 -10.58 3.73
N TYR A 12 20.76 -9.89 3.64
CA TYR A 12 19.40 -10.43 3.51
C TYR A 12 18.69 -9.84 2.29
N PRO A 13 19.09 -10.20 1.06
CA PRO A 13 18.53 -9.62 -0.15
C PRO A 13 17.07 -10.04 -0.37
N ARG A 14 16.30 -9.19 -1.05
CA ARG A 14 14.84 -9.35 -1.21
C ARG A 14 14.40 -10.71 -1.76
N ASP A 15 15.19 -11.30 -2.66
CA ASP A 15 14.92 -12.59 -3.27
C ASP A 15 15.00 -13.77 -2.31
N THR A 16 15.60 -13.57 -1.13
CA THR A 16 15.66 -14.58 -0.05
C THR A 16 14.47 -14.52 0.90
N TRP A 17 13.63 -13.47 0.83
CA TRP A 17 12.50 -13.30 1.73
C TRP A 17 11.36 -14.24 1.32
N THR A 18 11.06 -15.23 2.15
CA THR A 18 10.02 -16.22 1.84
C THR A 18 8.64 -15.73 2.28
N LYS A 19 7.68 -15.78 1.36
CA LYS A 19 6.24 -15.64 1.68
C LYS A 19 5.64 -16.88 2.35
N ASP A 20 6.46 -17.84 2.81
CA ASP A 20 5.95 -19.13 3.28
C ASP A 20 5.25 -18.97 4.64
N THR A 21 3.92 -18.80 4.57
CA THR A 21 3.01 -18.62 5.70
C THR A 21 2.73 -19.92 6.45
N LEU A 22 3.12 -21.09 5.91
CA LEU A 22 2.85 -22.39 6.52
C LEU A 22 3.56 -22.59 7.87
N ASN A 23 4.62 -21.81 8.12
CA ASN A 23 5.36 -21.83 9.38
C ASN A 23 5.00 -20.65 10.32
N GLY A 24 4.06 -19.77 9.92
CA GLY A 24 3.56 -18.69 10.78
C GLY A 24 4.60 -17.61 11.14
N ASN A 25 5.66 -17.43 10.35
CA ASN A 25 6.66 -16.40 10.60
C ASN A 25 6.14 -14.99 10.21
N TRP A 26 6.59 -13.98 10.95
CA TRP A 26 6.16 -12.60 10.83
C TRP A 26 6.47 -12.02 9.43
N VAL A 27 7.63 -12.35 8.85
CA VAL A 27 8.03 -11.87 7.52
C VAL A 27 7.05 -12.31 6.44
N GLY A 28 6.65 -13.59 6.43
CA GLY A 28 5.68 -14.13 5.48
C GLY A 28 4.30 -13.51 5.66
N PHE A 29 3.85 -13.32 6.91
CA PHE A 29 2.62 -12.59 7.21
C PHE A 29 2.66 -11.15 6.69
N TRP A 30 3.74 -10.43 6.95
CA TRP A 30 3.94 -9.03 6.54
C TRP A 30 3.87 -8.87 5.03
N LEU A 31 4.66 -9.66 4.29
CA LEU A 31 4.65 -9.69 2.82
C LEU A 31 3.28 -10.10 2.26
N GLY A 32 2.57 -11.00 2.97
CA GLY A 32 1.20 -11.38 2.63
C GLY A 32 0.24 -10.20 2.71
N ARG A 33 0.26 -9.44 3.81
CA ARG A 33 -0.53 -8.21 3.98
C ARG A 33 -0.22 -7.19 2.88
N HIS A 34 1.06 -6.95 2.60
CA HIS A 34 1.49 -6.01 1.55
C HIS A 34 1.05 -6.45 0.15
N SER A 35 1.03 -7.76 -0.11
CA SER A 35 0.62 -8.28 -1.42
C SER A 35 -0.84 -7.96 -1.76
N VAL A 36 -1.72 -7.87 -0.76
CA VAL A 36 -3.14 -7.48 -0.95
C VAL A 36 -3.24 -6.08 -1.52
N PHE A 37 -2.46 -5.11 -1.02
CA PHE A 37 -2.45 -3.75 -1.57
C PHE A 37 -1.99 -3.73 -3.03
N ARG A 38 -0.92 -4.46 -3.33
CA ARG A 38 -0.40 -4.57 -4.71
C ARG A 38 -1.44 -5.16 -5.65
N GLU A 39 -2.17 -6.18 -5.22
CA GLU A 39 -3.26 -6.80 -5.99
C GLU A 39 -4.43 -5.84 -6.22
N ILE A 40 -4.82 -5.06 -5.20
CA ILE A 40 -5.89 -4.07 -5.34
C ILE A 40 -5.47 -2.93 -6.28
N CYS A 41 -4.26 -2.37 -6.14
CA CYS A 41 -3.73 -1.36 -7.06
C CYS A 41 -3.73 -1.85 -8.52
N ASN A 42 -3.22 -3.06 -8.75
CA ASN A 42 -3.22 -3.68 -10.08
C ASN A 42 -4.64 -3.86 -10.63
N SER A 43 -5.57 -4.29 -9.79
CA SER A 43 -6.97 -4.50 -10.17
C SER A 43 -7.67 -3.17 -10.51
N LEU A 44 -7.45 -2.12 -9.72
CA LEU A 44 -7.98 -0.77 -9.97
C LEU A 44 -7.44 -0.23 -11.29
N LYS A 45 -6.12 -0.26 -11.48
CA LYS A 45 -5.47 0.16 -12.73
C LYS A 45 -6.02 -0.60 -13.94
N HIS A 46 -6.24 -1.91 -13.80
CA HIS A 46 -6.80 -2.74 -14.87
C HIS A 46 -8.20 -2.30 -15.26
N ILE A 47 -9.13 -2.13 -14.30
CA ILE A 47 -10.51 -1.73 -14.62
C ILE A 47 -10.61 -0.29 -15.12
N ILE A 48 -9.71 0.60 -14.69
CA ILE A 48 -9.63 1.98 -15.21
C ILE A 48 -9.22 1.95 -16.68
N ASN A 49 -8.23 1.14 -17.05
CA ASN A 49 -7.80 0.98 -18.44
C ASN A 49 -8.90 0.37 -19.32
N GLN A 50 -9.59 -0.68 -18.83
CA GLN A 50 -10.75 -1.25 -19.53
C GLN A 50 -11.88 -0.23 -19.73
N LEU A 51 -12.06 0.69 -18.76
CA LEU A 51 -13.05 1.75 -18.89
C LEU A 51 -12.64 2.77 -19.95
N LEU A 52 -11.35 3.11 -20.03
CA LEU A 52 -10.81 4.04 -21.04
C LEU A 52 -10.88 3.48 -22.47
N ASP A 53 -10.61 2.20 -22.65
CA ASP A 53 -10.64 1.53 -23.96
C ASP A 53 -12.04 1.03 -24.37
N GLY A 54 -13.00 1.04 -23.44
CA GLY A 54 -14.39 0.63 -23.67
C GLY A 54 -14.65 -0.87 -23.53
N SER A 55 -13.70 -1.64 -23.02
CA SER A 55 -13.83 -3.10 -22.81
C SER A 55 -14.71 -3.47 -21.61
N ILE A 56 -15.03 -2.52 -20.73
CA ILE A 56 -15.96 -2.70 -19.60
C ILE A 56 -17.09 -1.67 -19.64
N SER A 57 -18.30 -2.08 -19.27
CA SER A 57 -19.42 -1.16 -19.13
C SER A 57 -19.27 -0.27 -17.89
N HIS A 58 -19.84 0.94 -17.92
CA HIS A 58 -19.87 1.85 -16.75
C HIS A 58 -20.44 1.16 -15.51
N GLN A 59 -21.49 0.35 -15.66
CA GLN A 59 -22.12 -0.38 -14.56
C GLN A 59 -21.18 -1.41 -13.93
N ASN A 60 -20.48 -2.20 -14.76
CA ASN A 60 -19.54 -3.20 -14.27
C ASN A 60 -18.30 -2.55 -13.66
N PHE A 61 -17.81 -1.45 -14.23
CA PHE A 61 -16.75 -0.64 -13.63
C PHE A 61 -17.15 -0.15 -12.24
N MET A 62 -18.29 0.53 -12.10
CA MET A 62 -18.71 1.09 -10.79
C MET A 62 -18.82 0.01 -9.72
N LYS A 63 -19.38 -1.17 -10.05
CA LYS A 63 -19.49 -2.29 -9.12
C LYS A 63 -18.11 -2.76 -8.63
N GLN A 64 -17.17 -2.97 -9.54
CA GLN A 64 -15.82 -3.44 -9.21
C GLN A 64 -15.02 -2.37 -8.47
N TYR A 65 -15.08 -1.13 -8.97
CA TYR A 65 -14.40 0.02 -8.39
C TYR A 65 -14.80 0.26 -6.93
N ILE A 66 -16.11 0.31 -6.64
CA ILE A 66 -16.61 0.51 -5.25
C ILE A 66 -16.13 -0.62 -4.34
N HIS A 67 -16.16 -1.87 -4.82
CA HIS A 67 -15.69 -3.01 -4.05
C HIS A 67 -14.18 -2.92 -3.73
N LEU A 68 -13.35 -2.69 -4.75
CA LEU A 68 -11.90 -2.59 -4.61
C LEU A 68 -11.48 -1.39 -3.74
N MET A 69 -12.12 -0.24 -3.92
CA MET A 69 -11.84 0.94 -3.10
C MET A 69 -12.23 0.74 -1.64
N ASN A 70 -13.39 0.13 -1.36
CA ASN A 70 -13.76 -0.18 0.03
C ASN A 70 -12.76 -1.15 0.67
N MET A 71 -12.29 -2.15 -0.08
CA MET A 71 -11.23 -3.04 0.39
C MET A 71 -9.92 -2.30 0.64
N MET A 72 -9.48 -1.42 -0.28
CA MET A 72 -8.27 -0.62 -0.11
C MET A 72 -8.33 0.21 1.17
N LEU A 73 -9.39 1.01 1.33
CA LEU A 73 -9.54 1.93 2.45
C LEU A 73 -9.60 1.20 3.79
N HIS A 74 -10.38 0.11 3.87
CA HIS A 74 -10.49 -0.66 5.10
C HIS A 74 -9.16 -1.32 5.49
N ASN A 75 -8.44 -1.89 4.51
CA ASN A 75 -7.16 -2.52 4.79
C ASN A 75 -6.10 -1.50 5.20
N LEU A 76 -6.00 -0.35 4.52
CA LEU A 76 -5.03 0.70 4.87
C LEU A 76 -5.26 1.22 6.28
N ASP A 77 -6.50 1.57 6.62
CA ASP A 77 -6.84 2.09 7.94
C ASP A 77 -6.48 1.09 9.05
N SER A 78 -6.78 -0.20 8.84
CA SER A 78 -6.41 -1.26 9.79
C SER A 78 -4.91 -1.54 9.85
N HIS A 79 -4.19 -1.39 8.74
CA HIS A 79 -2.77 -1.73 8.61
C HIS A 79 -1.91 -0.67 9.27
N HIS A 80 -2.08 0.59 8.85
CA HIS A 80 -1.34 1.72 9.43
C HIS A 80 -1.64 1.87 10.92
N ALA A 81 -2.89 1.63 11.36
CA ALA A 81 -3.21 1.63 12.78
C ALA A 81 -2.44 0.55 13.56
N VAL A 82 -2.15 -0.60 12.96
CA VAL A 82 -1.34 -1.64 13.59
C VAL A 82 0.15 -1.28 13.56
N GLU A 83 0.66 -0.75 12.44
CA GLU A 83 2.01 -0.21 12.34
C GLU A 83 2.28 0.81 13.46
N ASP A 84 1.52 1.90 13.45
CA ASP A 84 1.77 3.09 14.26
C ASP A 84 1.64 2.80 15.76
N ASN A 85 0.62 2.00 16.15
CA ASN A 85 0.33 1.78 17.56
C ASN A 85 1.07 0.59 18.17
N TYR A 86 1.56 -0.36 17.36
CA TYR A 86 2.09 -1.62 17.88
C TYR A 86 3.42 -2.06 17.27
N ILE A 87 3.60 -1.93 15.95
CA ILE A 87 4.80 -2.45 15.29
C ILE A 87 5.95 -1.45 15.38
N PHE A 88 5.79 -0.22 14.86
CA PHE A 88 6.84 0.79 14.87
C PHE A 88 7.35 1.10 16.29
N PRO A 89 6.51 1.21 17.34
CA PRO A 89 6.99 1.38 18.70
C PRO A 89 7.94 0.28 19.19
N LYS A 90 7.73 -0.98 18.77
CA LYS A 90 8.61 -2.10 19.14
C LYS A 90 10.00 -1.96 18.50
N PHE A 91 10.06 -1.50 17.25
CA PHE A 91 11.34 -1.23 16.58
C PHE A 91 12.04 0.01 17.16
N HIS A 92 11.30 1.08 17.43
CA HIS A 92 11.82 2.30 18.06
C HIS A 92 12.54 2.03 19.38
N GLN A 93 11.98 1.17 20.23
CA GLN A 93 12.55 0.84 21.54
C GLN A 93 13.90 0.10 21.46
N LYS A 94 14.23 -0.50 20.31
CA LYS A 94 15.37 -1.42 20.18
C LYS A 94 16.58 -0.80 19.51
N SER A 95 16.44 0.30 18.77
CA SER A 95 17.58 0.96 18.12
C SER A 95 17.30 2.41 17.74
N GLU A 96 18.08 3.31 18.32
CA GLU A 96 18.10 4.73 17.95
C GLU A 96 18.50 4.96 16.48
N LYS A 97 19.30 4.06 15.91
CA LYS A 97 19.81 4.17 14.54
C LYS A 97 18.74 4.01 13.46
N PHE A 98 17.63 3.33 13.78
CA PHE A 98 16.53 3.08 12.83
C PHE A 98 15.37 4.06 13.01
N ARG A 99 15.42 4.89 14.05
CA ARG A 99 14.37 5.87 14.37
C ARG A 99 14.05 6.80 13.20
N TYR A 100 15.07 7.29 12.50
CA TYR A 100 14.86 8.17 11.35
C TYR A 100 14.12 7.47 10.20
N GLY A 101 14.40 6.19 9.94
CA GLY A 101 13.70 5.43 8.90
C GLY A 101 12.23 5.24 9.26
N LEU A 102 11.93 4.89 10.50
CA LEU A 102 10.56 4.75 11.01
C LEU A 102 9.79 6.08 10.96
N GLU A 103 10.42 7.20 11.36
CA GLU A 103 9.82 8.53 11.26
C GLU A 103 9.48 8.91 9.79
N LEU A 104 10.25 8.43 8.80
CA LEU A 104 9.91 8.62 7.39
C LEU A 104 8.67 7.80 7.00
N LEU A 105 8.56 6.55 7.46
CA LEU A 105 7.39 5.70 7.20
C LEU A 105 6.11 6.27 7.83
N GLU A 106 6.20 6.76 9.07
CA GLU A 106 5.08 7.45 9.74
C GLU A 106 4.64 8.70 8.95
N ASN A 107 5.59 9.46 8.41
CA ASN A 107 5.28 10.59 7.53
C ASN A 107 4.63 10.15 6.21
N ASP A 108 5.05 9.01 5.64
CA ASP A 108 4.42 8.44 4.46
C ASP A 108 2.96 8.06 4.74
N HIS A 109 2.63 7.53 5.93
CA HIS A 109 1.24 7.27 6.32
C HIS A 109 0.40 8.54 6.22
N HIS A 110 0.89 9.67 6.74
CA HIS A 110 0.20 10.95 6.64
C HIS A 110 -0.02 11.38 5.18
N LEU A 111 0.98 11.23 4.32
CA LEU A 111 0.87 11.54 2.90
C LEU A 111 -0.13 10.62 2.19
N ILE A 112 -0.11 9.32 2.50
CA ILE A 112 -1.06 8.34 1.96
C ILE A 112 -2.48 8.70 2.38
N HIS A 113 -2.72 8.93 3.67
CA HIS A 113 -4.05 9.32 4.16
C HIS A 113 -4.53 10.65 3.56
N GLN A 114 -3.65 11.64 3.38
CA GLN A 114 -4.00 12.88 2.69
C GLN A 114 -4.34 12.64 1.21
N SER A 115 -3.63 11.74 0.53
CA SER A 115 -3.89 11.41 -0.87
C SER A 115 -5.22 10.65 -1.07
N ILE A 116 -5.68 9.90 -0.06
CA ILE A 116 -6.99 9.21 -0.06
C ILE A 116 -8.14 10.18 -0.28
N ASP A 117 -8.10 11.38 0.30
CA ASP A 117 -9.16 12.38 0.14
C ASP A 117 -9.32 12.78 -1.33
N THR A 118 -8.20 13.02 -2.01
CA THR A 118 -8.19 13.37 -3.44
C THR A 118 -8.65 12.18 -4.28
N LEU A 119 -8.12 10.99 -4.02
CA LEU A 119 -8.50 9.76 -4.71
C LEU A 119 -10.01 9.50 -4.61
N THR A 120 -10.56 9.57 -3.40
CA THR A 120 -11.98 9.34 -3.13
C THR A 120 -12.86 10.42 -3.76
N SER A 121 -12.45 11.69 -3.65
CA SER A 121 -13.18 12.81 -4.25
C SER A 121 -13.29 12.67 -5.77
N GLU A 122 -12.18 12.43 -6.47
CA GLU A 122 -12.18 12.28 -7.93
C GLU A 122 -12.89 11.00 -8.38
N GLY A 123 -12.72 9.89 -7.65
CA GLY A 123 -13.44 8.64 -7.93
C GLY A 123 -14.96 8.80 -7.80
N ASN A 124 -15.43 9.52 -6.78
CA ASN A 124 -16.85 9.82 -6.59
C ASN A 124 -17.42 10.69 -7.72
N LYS A 125 -16.61 11.55 -8.36
CA LYS A 125 -17.06 12.31 -9.55
C LYS A 125 -17.36 11.38 -10.73
N ILE A 126 -16.58 10.31 -10.94
CA ILE A 126 -16.87 9.30 -11.97
C ILE A 126 -18.20 8.62 -11.68
N ILE A 127 -18.37 8.10 -10.46
CA ILE A 127 -19.60 7.40 -10.05
C ILE A 127 -20.82 8.31 -10.25
N ARG A 128 -20.74 9.56 -9.77
CA ARG A 128 -21.81 10.54 -9.91
C ARG A 128 -22.14 10.83 -11.36
N THR A 129 -21.12 11.05 -12.20
CA THR A 129 -21.28 11.32 -13.63
C THR A 129 -22.03 10.20 -14.33
N PHE A 130 -21.66 8.94 -14.07
CA PHE A 130 -22.32 7.78 -14.66
C PHE A 130 -23.75 7.59 -14.17
N ASN A 131 -24.01 7.78 -12.88
CA ASN A 131 -25.36 7.69 -12.32
C ASN A 131 -26.31 8.77 -12.85
N GLU A 132 -25.82 10.01 -12.96
CA GLU A 132 -26.60 11.15 -13.46
C GLU A 132 -26.70 11.19 -14.99
N LYS A 133 -26.02 10.28 -15.70
CA LYS A 133 -25.94 10.22 -17.17
C LYS A 133 -25.58 11.58 -17.80
N LYS A 134 -24.63 12.28 -17.17
CA LYS A 134 -24.17 13.59 -17.62
C LYS A 134 -23.48 13.48 -18.98
N ASP A 135 -23.89 14.33 -19.92
CA ASP A 135 -23.24 14.49 -21.22
C ASP A 135 -21.99 15.35 -21.07
N ILE A 136 -20.87 14.71 -20.73
CA ILE A 136 -19.54 15.31 -20.60
C ILE A 136 -18.51 14.43 -21.29
N ASP A 137 -17.30 14.95 -21.46
CA ASP A 137 -16.17 14.15 -21.95
C ASP A 137 -15.74 13.11 -20.89
N HIS A 138 -16.33 11.91 -20.97
CA HIS A 138 -16.00 10.80 -20.09
C HIS A 138 -14.53 10.40 -20.17
N LYS A 139 -13.91 10.45 -21.37
CA LYS A 139 -12.51 10.05 -21.53
C LYS A 139 -11.58 11.01 -20.79
N LEU A 140 -11.84 12.31 -20.88
CA LEU A 140 -11.08 13.31 -20.14
C LEU A 140 -11.24 13.14 -18.62
N LEU A 141 -12.47 12.89 -18.15
CA LEU A 141 -12.74 12.64 -16.72
C LEU A 141 -11.99 11.40 -16.22
N ILE A 142 -12.14 10.27 -16.91
CA ILE A 142 -11.51 9.01 -16.53
C ILE A 142 -9.98 9.12 -16.61
N GLY A 143 -9.45 9.78 -17.66
CA GLY A 143 -8.01 10.00 -17.80
C GLY A 143 -7.42 10.85 -16.68
N SER A 144 -8.16 11.87 -16.23
CA SER A 144 -7.76 12.70 -15.09
C SER A 144 -7.74 11.88 -13.80
N TYR A 145 -8.76 11.05 -13.57
CA TYR A 145 -8.78 10.13 -12.42
C TYR A 145 -7.67 9.08 -12.49
N SER A 146 -7.38 8.53 -13.67
CA SER A 146 -6.31 7.54 -13.86
C SER A 146 -4.97 8.09 -13.39
N LYS A 147 -4.70 9.38 -13.61
CA LYS A 147 -3.48 10.02 -13.11
C LYS A 147 -3.46 10.10 -11.57
N VAL A 148 -4.57 10.47 -10.96
CA VAL A 148 -4.71 10.50 -9.49
C VAL A 148 -4.51 9.11 -8.90
N ASN A 149 -5.10 8.08 -9.51
CA ASN A 149 -4.89 6.69 -9.11
C ASN A 149 -3.43 6.27 -9.26
N ASP A 150 -2.77 6.59 -10.38
CA ASP A 150 -1.35 6.26 -10.60
C ASP A 150 -0.42 6.96 -9.61
N ASP A 151 -0.73 8.19 -9.21
CA ASP A 151 0.09 8.93 -8.24
C ASP A 151 -0.10 8.38 -6.81
N PHE A 152 -1.33 8.00 -6.44
CA PHE A 152 -1.59 7.24 -5.21
C PHE A 152 -0.85 5.89 -5.19
N ASP A 153 -0.97 5.11 -6.28
CA ASP A 153 -0.33 3.81 -6.40
C ASP A 153 1.19 3.93 -6.25
N LYS A 154 1.83 4.93 -6.86
CA LYS A 154 3.27 5.15 -6.71
C LYS A 154 3.67 5.43 -5.27
N LEU A 155 2.91 6.28 -4.57
CA LEU A 155 3.17 6.62 -3.18
C LEU A 155 3.06 5.37 -2.30
N LEU A 156 1.94 4.64 -2.41
CA LEU A 156 1.71 3.43 -1.62
C LEU A 156 2.78 2.36 -1.91
N ILE A 157 3.10 2.10 -3.18
CA ILE A 157 4.09 1.08 -3.55
C ILE A 157 5.50 1.45 -3.09
N ALA A 158 5.86 2.74 -3.12
CA ALA A 158 7.14 3.21 -2.58
C ALA A 158 7.20 2.99 -1.06
N HIS A 159 6.16 3.41 -0.34
CA HIS A 159 6.03 3.21 1.10
C HIS A 159 6.18 1.73 1.49
N LEU A 160 5.42 0.83 0.86
CA LEU A 160 5.51 -0.61 1.15
C LEU A 160 6.92 -1.17 0.89
N HIS A 161 7.61 -0.68 -0.15
CA HIS A 161 8.99 -1.10 -0.42
C HIS A 161 9.98 -0.59 0.62
N ASP A 162 9.84 0.66 1.04
CA ASP A 162 10.74 1.28 2.01
C ASP A 162 10.55 0.64 3.39
N GLU A 163 9.31 0.30 3.74
CA GLU A 163 9.00 -0.44 4.95
C GLU A 163 9.56 -1.87 4.91
N GLU A 164 9.31 -2.61 3.83
CA GLU A 164 9.85 -3.96 3.63
C GLU A 164 11.39 -3.96 3.75
N ASP A 165 12.06 -3.00 3.09
CA ASP A 165 13.52 -2.84 3.13
C ASP A 165 14.04 -2.48 4.51
N LEU A 166 13.26 -1.75 5.31
CA LEU A 166 13.67 -1.34 6.66
C LEU A 166 13.47 -2.47 7.67
N LEU A 167 12.29 -3.09 7.70
CA LEU A 167 11.89 -3.98 8.79
C LEU A 167 12.37 -5.42 8.59
N ILE A 168 12.24 -5.98 7.37
CA ILE A 168 12.48 -7.41 7.14
C ILE A 168 13.95 -7.82 7.40
N PRO A 169 14.97 -7.06 6.94
CA PRO A 169 16.36 -7.40 7.26
C PRO A 169 16.66 -7.36 8.76
N LEU A 170 16.00 -6.46 9.51
CA LEU A 170 16.15 -6.39 10.96
C LEU A 170 15.57 -7.62 11.65
N VAL A 171 14.37 -8.03 11.27
CA VAL A 171 13.76 -9.26 11.81
C VAL A 171 14.59 -10.48 11.42
N SER A 172 15.16 -10.51 10.22
CA SER A 172 16.03 -11.60 9.76
C SER A 172 17.38 -11.67 10.51
N GLU A 173 17.92 -10.53 10.95
CA GLU A 173 19.16 -10.45 11.73
C GLU A 173 18.93 -10.83 13.20
N TYR A 174 17.91 -10.23 13.83
CA TYR A 174 17.75 -10.29 15.29
C TYR A 174 16.69 -11.29 15.75
N GLY A 175 15.84 -11.78 14.85
CA GLY A 175 14.72 -12.67 15.14
C GLY A 175 13.46 -11.93 15.63
N GLU A 176 12.31 -12.58 15.49
CA GLU A 176 11.00 -12.02 15.86
C GLU A 176 10.89 -11.74 17.36
N GLU A 177 11.35 -12.69 18.20
CA GLU A 177 11.32 -12.58 19.66
C GLU A 177 12.06 -11.35 20.18
N TYR A 178 13.14 -10.93 19.50
CA TYR A 178 13.92 -9.76 19.90
C TYR A 178 13.09 -8.47 19.88
N PHE A 179 12.21 -8.36 18.87
CA PHE A 179 11.27 -7.24 18.72
C PHE A 179 9.94 -7.50 19.43
N GLY A 180 9.74 -8.67 20.04
CA GLY A 180 8.44 -9.08 20.56
C GLY A 180 7.38 -9.19 19.45
N LEU A 181 7.81 -9.61 18.26
CA LEU A 181 6.95 -9.94 17.13
C LEU A 181 6.64 -11.43 17.18
N GLY A 182 5.52 -11.81 16.55
CA GLY A 182 4.97 -13.15 16.67
C GLY A 182 4.33 -13.37 18.04
N HIS A 183 3.06 -13.77 18.02
CA HIS A 183 2.27 -14.50 19.04
C HIS A 183 0.83 -14.57 18.50
#